data_AF-A0A812UUG5-F1
#
_entry.id   AF-A0A812UUG5-F1
#
_cell.length_a   1.000
_cell.length_b   1.000
_cell.length_c   1.000
_cell.angle_alpha   90.00
_cell.angle_beta   90.00
_cell.angle_gamma   90.00
#
_symmetry.space_group_name_H-M   'P 1'
#
loop_
_entity.id
_entity.type
_entity.pdbx_description
1 polymer ?
#
loop_
_entity_poly.entity_id
_entity_poly.type
_entity_poly.pdbx_seq_one_letter_code
_entity_poly.pdbx_strand_id
1 'polypeptide(L)'
;MFLERCLGVLKQRDGGLEVRIAHAACTAICCWFDRCERAPRFLSDEQASGIAESGTAFLKCLEILARIGVSEGKLRWKLLPKAHAMAHLIEDQVKEKLNCRFYHCYTDEDFIGQWKKLVIR
;
A
#
# COMPACT_ATOMS: atom_id res chain seq x y z
N MET A 1 -9.45 7.74 -2.24
CA MET A 1 -9.97 7.07 -1.02
C MET A 1 -10.38 8.14 0.00
N PHE A 2 -11.44 7.94 0.79
CA PHE A 2 -11.87 8.90 1.83
C PHE A 2 -10.76 9.21 2.85
N LEU A 3 -10.06 8.16 3.32
CA LEU A 3 -8.97 8.29 4.29
C LEU A 3 -7.78 9.13 3.77
N GLU A 4 -7.44 8.99 2.49
CA GLU A 4 -6.37 9.78 1.85
C GLU A 4 -6.73 11.28 1.85
N ARG A 5 -7.96 11.63 1.46
CA ARG A 5 -8.45 13.02 1.51
C ARG A 5 -8.46 13.60 2.93
N CYS A 6 -8.93 12.84 3.92
CA CYS A 6 -8.94 13.27 5.31
C CYS A 6 -7.53 13.48 5.87
N LEU A 7 -6.60 12.55 5.59
CA LEU A 7 -5.21 12.69 5.99
C LEU A 7 -4.51 13.83 5.26
N GLY A 8 -4.89 14.14 4.02
CA GLY A 8 -4.37 15.27 3.26
C GLY A 8 -4.74 16.60 3.91
N VAL A 9 -5.99 16.74 4.34
CA VAL A 9 -6.46 17.92 5.10
C VAL A 9 -5.75 18.03 6.45
N LEU A 10 -5.57 16.91 7.18
CA LEU A 10 -4.87 16.92 8.46
C LEU A 10 -3.38 17.23 8.31
N LYS A 11 -2.72 16.74 7.25
CA LYS A 11 -1.33 17.08 6.92
C LYS A 11 -1.14 18.58 6.71
N GLN A 12 -2.07 19.24 6.02
CA GLN A 12 -2.02 20.68 5.78
C GLN A 12 -2.21 21.53 7.04
N ARG A 13 -2.81 20.96 8.10
CA ARG A 13 -3.10 21.63 9.38
C ARG A 13 -2.06 21.33 10.47
N ASP A 14 -0.81 21.11 10.07
CA ASP A 14 0.29 20.73 10.97
C ASP A 14 0.17 19.31 11.55
N GLY A 15 -0.25 18.36 10.70
CA GLY A 15 -0.25 16.95 11.06
C GLY A 15 1.15 16.49 11.47
N GLY A 16 1.25 15.94 12.69
CA GLY A 16 2.49 15.35 13.22
C GLY A 16 3.06 14.25 12.31
N LEU A 17 4.27 13.78 12.62
CA LEU A 17 4.99 12.79 11.80
C LEU A 17 4.10 11.58 11.44
N GLU A 18 3.38 11.04 12.41
CA GLU A 18 2.44 9.92 12.21
C GLU A 18 1.40 10.20 11.11
N VAL A 19 0.78 11.38 11.11
CA VAL A 19 -0.22 11.78 10.09
C VAL A 19 0.42 11.89 8.70
N ARG A 20 1.65 12.40 8.63
CA ARG A 20 2.38 12.54 7.36
C ARG A 20 2.73 11.16 6.77
N ILE A 21 3.18 10.22 7.61
CA ILE A 21 3.49 8.85 7.18
C ILE A 21 2.21 8.11 6.80
N ALA A 22 1.12 8.27 7.56
CA ALA A 22 -0.18 7.68 7.23
C ALA A 22 -0.72 8.18 5.89
N HIS A 23 -0.58 9.48 5.62
CA HIS A 23 -0.92 10.05 4.31
C HIS A 23 -0.06 9.43 3.20
N ALA A 24 1.26 9.36 3.39
CA ALA A 24 2.17 8.76 2.41
C ALA A 24 1.82 7.29 2.14
N ALA A 25 1.51 6.50 3.17
CA ALA A 25 1.03 5.13 3.02
C ALA A 25 -0.23 5.08 2.16
N CYS A 26 -1.23 5.91 2.46
CA CYS A 26 -2.49 5.96 1.73
C CYS A 26 -2.31 6.36 0.25
N THR A 27 -1.44 7.34 -0.02
CA THR A 27 -1.11 7.75 -1.39
C THR A 27 -0.39 6.61 -2.12
N ALA A 28 0.61 6.00 -1.49
CA ALA A 28 1.40 4.92 -2.08
C ALA A 28 0.53 3.73 -2.50
N ILE A 29 -0.37 3.27 -1.63
CA ILE A 29 -1.28 2.16 -1.98
C ILE A 29 -2.30 2.55 -3.04
N CYS A 30 -2.78 3.81 -3.06
CA CYS A 30 -3.64 4.29 -4.15
C CYS A 30 -2.89 4.28 -5.49
N CYS A 31 -1.64 4.74 -5.50
CA CYS A 31 -0.78 4.73 -6.69
C CYS A 31 -0.52 3.30 -7.17
N TRP A 32 -0.28 2.35 -6.26
CA TRP A 32 -0.10 0.95 -6.61
C TRP A 32 -1.34 0.39 -7.30
N PHE A 33 -2.54 0.60 -6.72
CA PHE A 33 -3.79 0.16 -7.33
C PHE A 33 -4.05 0.83 -8.69
N ASP A 34 -3.86 2.14 -8.82
CA ASP A 34 -4.06 2.86 -10.09
C ASP A 34 -3.09 2.37 -11.18
N ARG A 35 -1.82 2.11 -10.83
CA ARG A 35 -0.83 1.55 -11.76
C ARG A 35 -1.22 0.14 -12.21
N CYS A 36 -1.63 -0.73 -11.28
CA CYS A 36 -2.10 -2.08 -11.60
C CYS A 36 -3.39 -2.07 -12.45
N GLU A 37 -4.28 -1.10 -12.25
CA GLU A 37 -5.52 -0.94 -13.03
C GLU A 37 -5.24 -0.52 -14.48
N ARG A 38 -4.31 0.41 -14.68
CA ARG A 38 -3.99 0.98 -16.00
C ARG A 38 -3.00 0.15 -16.81
N ALA A 39 -2.17 -0.65 -16.14
CA ALA A 39 -1.15 -1.43 -16.82
C ALA A 39 -1.75 -2.67 -17.53
N PRO A 40 -1.21 -3.05 -18.70
CA PRO A 40 -1.62 -4.27 -19.40
C PRO A 40 -1.17 -5.53 -18.65
N ARG A 41 -1.53 -6.71 -19.19
CA ARG A 41 -1.15 -8.01 -18.62
C ARG A 41 0.36 -8.20 -18.55
N PHE A 42 1.08 -7.80 -19.58
CA PHE A 42 2.54 -7.89 -19.67
C PHE A 42 3.14 -6.51 -19.44
N LEU A 43 3.96 -6.38 -18.42
CA LEU A 43 4.53 -5.11 -17.98
C LEU A 43 5.82 -4.80 -18.74
N SER A 44 6.01 -3.54 -19.09
CA SER A 44 7.34 -3.01 -19.40
C SER A 44 8.19 -2.92 -18.13
N ASP A 45 9.50 -2.76 -18.29
CA ASP A 45 10.42 -2.56 -17.17
C ASP A 45 10.05 -1.32 -16.34
N GLU A 46 9.65 -0.24 -17.01
CA GLU A 46 9.21 1.00 -16.38
C GLU A 46 7.92 0.80 -15.58
N GLN A 47 6.94 0.07 -16.13
CA GLN A 47 5.69 -0.22 -15.43
C GLN A 47 5.92 -1.12 -14.22
N ALA A 48 6.73 -2.18 -14.36
CA ALA A 48 7.05 -3.10 -13.28
C ALA A 48 7.80 -2.39 -12.15
N SER A 49 8.82 -1.59 -12.50
CA SER A 49 9.57 -0.78 -11.53
C SER A 49 8.67 0.23 -10.84
N GLY A 50 7.80 0.91 -11.60
CA GLY A 50 6.85 1.87 -11.04
C GLY A 50 5.84 1.24 -10.08
N ILE A 51 5.31 0.06 -10.40
CA ILE A 51 4.43 -0.68 -9.50
C ILE A 51 5.20 -1.02 -8.23
N ALA A 52 6.41 -1.56 -8.35
CA ALA A 52 7.25 -1.93 -7.22
C ALA A 52 7.56 -0.75 -6.29
N GLU A 53 7.97 0.39 -6.83
CA GLU A 53 8.24 1.61 -6.05
C GLU A 53 7.06 2.01 -5.15
N SER A 54 5.86 2.06 -5.73
CA SER A 54 4.65 2.44 -5.00
C SER A 54 4.26 1.40 -3.93
N GLY A 55 4.40 0.11 -4.24
CA GLY A 55 4.10 -0.96 -3.30
C GLY A 55 5.11 -1.04 -2.14
N THR A 56 6.40 -0.94 -2.44
CA THR A 56 7.47 -0.90 -1.44
C THR A 56 7.36 0.35 -0.56
N ALA A 57 7.01 1.51 -1.13
CA ALA A 57 6.78 2.72 -0.35
C ALA A 57 5.65 2.54 0.67
N PHE A 58 4.56 1.88 0.27
CA PHE A 58 3.47 1.55 1.20
C PHE A 58 3.95 0.65 2.34
N LEU A 59 4.65 -0.45 2.04
CA LEU A 59 5.15 -1.39 3.05
C LEU A 59 6.09 -0.71 4.06
N LYS A 60 7.02 0.14 3.57
CA LYS A 60 7.91 0.93 4.42
C LYS A 60 7.15 1.90 5.32
N CYS A 61 6.15 2.60 4.79
CA CYS A 61 5.33 3.50 5.61
C CYS A 61 4.54 2.74 6.67
N LEU A 62 3.99 1.56 6.33
CA LEU A 62 3.26 0.71 7.26
C LEU A 62 4.16 0.22 8.40
N GLU A 63 5.40 -0.17 8.09
CA GLU A 63 6.40 -0.54 9.10
C GLU A 63 6.72 0.62 10.05
N ILE A 64 6.92 1.84 9.52
CA ILE A 64 7.17 3.04 10.34
C ILE A 64 5.99 3.33 11.27
N LEU A 65 4.76 3.27 10.76
CA LEU A 65 3.55 3.49 11.57
C LEU A 65 3.40 2.44 12.67
N ALA A 66 3.71 1.18 12.38
CA ALA A 66 3.71 0.13 13.39
C ALA A 66 4.73 0.40 14.49
N ARG A 67 5.96 0.81 14.14
CA ARG A 67 7.01 1.17 15.12
C ARG A 67 6.58 2.36 15.98
N ILE A 68 5.99 3.39 15.39
CA ILE A 68 5.43 4.54 16.13
C ILE A 68 4.36 4.06 17.11
N GLY A 69 3.40 3.24 16.65
CA GLY A 69 2.34 2.69 17.50
C GLY A 69 2.87 1.91 18.69
N VAL A 70 3.88 1.04 18.49
CA VAL A 70 4.54 0.31 19.58
C VAL A 70 5.24 1.25 20.55
N SER A 71 5.99 2.24 20.04
CA SER A 71 6.74 3.20 20.88
C SER A 71 5.83 4.08 21.74
N GLU A 72 4.61 4.37 21.27
CA GLU A 72 3.61 5.16 22.00
C GLU A 72 2.67 4.30 22.87
N GLY A 73 2.81 2.97 22.83
CA GLY A 73 1.88 2.05 23.50
C GLY A 73 0.47 2.08 22.92
N LYS A 74 0.30 2.49 21.65
CA LYS A 74 -0.99 2.64 20.97
C LYS A 74 -1.08 1.70 19.76
N LEU A 75 -2.01 0.74 19.82
CA LEU A 75 -2.33 -0.15 18.69
C LEU A 75 -3.32 0.50 17.71
N ARG A 76 -2.94 1.63 17.10
CA ARG A 76 -3.79 2.38 16.17
C ARG A 76 -3.79 1.79 14.75
N TRP A 77 -2.66 1.25 14.31
CA TRP A 77 -2.44 0.81 12.93
C TRP A 77 -2.64 -0.69 12.79
N LYS A 78 -3.44 -1.09 11.80
CA LYS A 78 -3.70 -2.51 11.55
C LYS A 78 -2.54 -3.10 10.76
N LEU A 79 -1.61 -3.76 11.44
CA LEU A 79 -0.68 -4.69 10.78
C LEU A 79 -1.48 -5.91 10.31
N LEU A 80 -1.82 -5.93 9.03
CA LEU A 80 -2.47 -7.08 8.44
C LEU A 80 -1.41 -8.17 8.23
N PRO A 81 -1.62 -9.40 8.72
CA PRO A 81 -0.65 -10.48 8.57
C PRO A 81 -0.31 -10.79 7.10
N LYS A 82 -1.17 -10.42 6.15
CA LYS A 82 -0.96 -10.58 4.71
C LYS A 82 -0.19 -9.42 4.04
N ALA A 83 0.51 -8.57 4.77
CA ALA A 83 1.38 -7.54 4.16
C ALA A 83 2.56 -8.16 3.37
N HIS A 84 3.07 -9.32 3.82
CA HIS A 84 4.13 -10.06 3.10
C HIS A 84 3.66 -10.58 1.73
N ALA A 85 2.37 -10.88 1.56
CA ALA A 85 1.83 -11.27 0.26
C ALA A 85 1.97 -10.13 -0.77
N MET A 86 1.89 -8.87 -0.34
CA MET A 86 2.15 -7.73 -1.21
C MET A 86 3.62 -7.69 -1.65
N ALA A 87 4.55 -8.00 -0.75
CA ALA A 87 5.98 -8.06 -1.08
C ALA A 87 6.24 -9.11 -2.16
N HIS A 88 5.69 -10.32 -2.01
CA HIS A 88 5.80 -11.36 -3.03
C HIS A 88 5.16 -10.96 -4.37
N LEU A 89 3.97 -10.35 -4.35
CA LEU A 89 3.37 -9.85 -5.60
C LEU A 89 4.28 -8.81 -6.27
N ILE A 90 4.88 -7.90 -5.51
CA ILE A 90 5.80 -6.90 -6.07
C ILE A 90 7.03 -7.60 -6.69
N GLU A 91 7.63 -8.56 -5.98
CA GLU A 91 8.77 -9.33 -6.46
C GLU A 91 8.43 -10.09 -7.76
N ASP A 92 7.29 -10.77 -7.80
CA ASP A 92 6.82 -11.51 -8.96
C ASP A 92 6.50 -10.58 -10.14
N GLN A 93 5.88 -9.43 -9.90
CA GLN A 93 5.59 -8.44 -10.94
C GLN A 93 6.87 -7.87 -11.55
N VAL A 94 7.94 -7.72 -10.76
CA VAL A 94 9.25 -7.25 -11.24
C VAL A 94 9.99 -8.35 -12.00
N LYS A 95 9.93 -9.59 -11.51
CA LYS A 95 10.65 -10.74 -12.07
C LYS A 95 10.00 -11.28 -13.33
N GLU A 96 8.70 -11.56 -13.27
CA GLU A 96 7.94 -12.21 -14.34
C GLU A 96 7.32 -11.20 -15.31
N LYS A 97 7.32 -9.90 -14.95
CA LYS A 97 6.69 -8.82 -15.75
C LYS A 97 5.23 -9.09 -16.05
N LEU A 98 4.53 -9.72 -15.12
CA LEU A 98 3.11 -10.00 -15.23
C LEU A 98 2.34 -9.12 -14.24
N ASN A 99 1.25 -8.52 -14.70
CA ASN A 99 0.37 -7.77 -13.84
C ASN A 99 -0.52 -8.73 -13.03
N CYS A 100 -0.43 -8.63 -11.70
CA CYS A 100 -1.17 -9.48 -10.77
C CYS A 100 -2.69 -9.40 -10.96
N ARG A 101 -3.22 -8.29 -11.52
CA ARG A 101 -4.64 -8.14 -11.87
C ARG A 101 -5.19 -9.26 -12.76
N PHE A 102 -4.34 -9.79 -13.64
CA PHE A 102 -4.74 -10.79 -14.63
C PHE A 102 -4.52 -12.22 -14.13
N TYR A 103 -4.09 -12.40 -12.88
CA TYR A 103 -4.05 -13.71 -12.24
C TYR A 103 -5.49 -14.15 -11.96
N HIS A 104 -5.82 -15.42 -12.23
CA HIS A 104 -7.19 -15.92 -12.10
C HIS A 104 -7.79 -15.70 -10.70
N CYS A 105 -6.95 -15.66 -9.66
CA CYS A 105 -7.41 -15.48 -8.28
C CYS A 105 -7.32 -14.03 -7.78
N TYR A 106 -6.93 -13.04 -8.59
CA TYR A 106 -6.64 -11.69 -8.08
C TYR A 106 -7.81 -11.04 -7.33
N THR A 107 -9.04 -11.22 -7.81
CA THR A 107 -10.26 -10.71 -7.15
C THR A 107 -10.72 -11.59 -5.99
N ASP A 108 -10.36 -12.87 -6.02
CA ASP A 108 -10.75 -13.88 -5.02
C ASP A 108 -9.83 -13.86 -3.79
N GLU A 109 -8.66 -13.24 -3.93
CA GLU A 109 -7.74 -13.04 -2.85
C GLU A 109 -8.26 -12.02 -1.83
N ASP A 110 -8.71 -12.55 -0.68
CA ASP A 110 -9.22 -11.78 0.47
C ASP A 110 -8.32 -10.59 0.86
N PHE A 111 -7.01 -10.64 0.58
CA PHE A 111 -6.08 -9.58 0.96
C PHE A 111 -6.25 -8.28 0.16
N ILE A 112 -6.74 -8.34 -1.10
CA ILE A 112 -6.92 -7.15 -1.94
C ILE A 112 -7.96 -6.19 -1.33
N GLY A 113 -9.00 -6.73 -0.70
CA GLY A 113 -9.98 -5.96 0.06
C GLY A 113 -9.48 -5.50 1.43
N GLN A 114 -8.56 -6.24 2.05
CA GLN A 114 -8.06 -5.94 3.39
C GLN A 114 -7.01 -4.83 3.40
N TRP A 115 -6.13 -4.72 2.39
CA TRP A 115 -5.13 -3.64 2.32
C TRP A 115 -5.73 -2.22 2.26
N LYS A 116 -7.02 -2.11 1.91
CA LYS A 116 -7.77 -0.85 1.95
C LYS A 116 -8.12 -0.40 3.37
N LYS A 117 -7.89 -1.23 4.41
CA LYS A 117 -8.21 -0.95 5.82
C LYS A 117 -6.93 -0.66 6.62
N LEU A 118 -6.55 0.61 6.68
CA LEU A 118 -5.32 1.05 7.37
C LEU A 118 -5.45 1.10 8.91
N VAL A 119 -6.67 1.25 9.43
CA VAL A 119 -6.96 1.53 10.86
C VAL A 119 -7.81 0.41 11.45
N ILE A 120 -7.55 0.03 12.71
CA ILE A 120 -8.41 -0.89 13.48
C ILE A 120 -9.67 -0.12 13.89
N ARG A 121 -10.85 -0.74 13.72
CA ARG A 121 -12.13 -0.13 14.15
C ARG A 121 -12.19 0.01 15.66
#